data_AF-A0A5P2UW94-F1
#
_entry.id   AF-A0A5P2UW94-F1
#
_cell.length_a   1.000
_cell.length_b   1.000
_cell.length_c   1.000
_cell.angle_alpha   90.00
_cell.angle_beta   90.00
_cell.angle_gamma   90.00
#
_symmetry.space_group_name_H-M   'P 1'
#
loop_
_entity.id
_entity.type
_entity.pdbx_description
1 polymer ?
#
loop_
_entity_poly.entity_id
_entity_poly.type
_entity_poly.pdbx_seq_one_letter_code
_entity_poly.pdbx_strand_id
1 'polypeptide(L)'
;MNHWGFDGKVHQGELVVHRDAVEPLLRVFGKAFEARFPIRRMRVMAAYGGDDDRAMADDNTSAFNCRQVTGDPGRRSRHAWGDAVDINPVENPYVDIHGTIHPANGRSHLDREPDRPGTIHADSVLTSAFRAEGWYWGGRWSNPDYQHFSADGA
;
A
#
# COMPACT_ATOMS: atom_id res chain seq x y z
N MET A 1 -7.45 -1.57 -13.50
CA MET A 1 -6.41 -0.52 -13.50
C MET A 1 -5.09 -1.12 -13.96
N ASN A 2 -4.44 -0.56 -14.98
CA ASN A 2 -3.18 -1.12 -15.50
C ASN A 2 -2.00 -0.65 -14.64
N HIS A 3 -1.02 -1.52 -14.42
CA HIS A 3 0.22 -1.22 -13.69
C HIS A 3 1.42 -1.88 -14.38
N TRP A 4 2.62 -1.36 -14.15
CA TRP A 4 3.86 -2.05 -14.51
C TRP A 4 4.21 -3.06 -13.44
N GLY A 5 4.53 -4.28 -13.83
CA GLY A 5 5.06 -5.31 -12.96
C GLY A 5 6.57 -5.18 -12.78
N PHE A 6 7.11 -5.86 -11.77
CA PHE A 6 8.55 -6.01 -11.58
C PHE A 6 9.24 -6.76 -12.73
N ASP A 7 8.46 -7.48 -13.55
CA ASP A 7 8.93 -8.12 -14.78
C ASP A 7 9.02 -7.16 -15.97
N GLY A 8 8.75 -5.88 -15.77
CA GLY A 8 8.78 -4.85 -16.81
C GLY A 8 7.66 -5.00 -17.84
N LYS A 9 6.55 -5.68 -17.51
CA LYS A 9 5.35 -5.81 -18.36
C LYS A 9 4.15 -5.09 -17.76
N VAL A 10 3.17 -4.78 -18.59
CA VAL A 10 1.90 -4.20 -18.13
C VAL A 10 0.96 -5.33 -17.70
N HIS A 11 0.40 -5.19 -16.50
CA HIS A 11 -0.59 -6.10 -15.92
C HIS A 11 -1.89 -5.36 -15.62
N GLN A 12 -2.98 -6.12 -15.55
CA GLN A 12 -4.26 -5.62 -15.06
C GLN A 12 -4.37 -5.88 -13.56
N GLY A 13 -4.79 -4.87 -12.81
CA GLY A 13 -5.05 -4.92 -11.38
C GLY A 13 -6.44 -4.40 -11.02
N GLU A 14 -6.91 -4.75 -9.85
CA GLU A 14 -8.23 -4.38 -9.35
C GLU A 14 -8.18 -3.95 -7.88
N LEU A 15 -8.89 -2.88 -7.55
CA LEU A 15 -9.07 -2.38 -6.19
C LEU A 15 -10.56 -2.14 -5.94
N VAL A 16 -11.02 -2.45 -4.74
CA VAL A 16 -12.35 -2.05 -4.23
C VAL A 16 -12.13 -0.89 -3.27
N VAL A 17 -12.79 0.24 -3.52
CA VAL A 17 -12.59 1.49 -2.78
C VAL A 17 -13.92 2.20 -2.58
N HIS A 18 -13.96 3.14 -1.64
CA HIS A 18 -15.08 4.05 -1.51
C HIS A 18 -15.25 4.88 -2.79
N ARG A 19 -16.48 5.21 -3.16
CA ARG A 19 -16.77 5.94 -4.42
C ARG A 19 -15.99 7.24 -4.55
N ASP A 20 -15.77 7.95 -3.44
CA ASP A 20 -15.06 9.23 -3.42
C ASP A 20 -13.54 9.07 -3.58
N ALA A 21 -13.01 7.86 -3.36
CA ALA A 21 -11.61 7.53 -3.57
C ALA A 21 -11.30 7.09 -5.01
N VAL A 22 -12.32 6.82 -5.84
CA VAL A 22 -12.14 6.30 -7.21
C VAL A 22 -11.33 7.27 -8.07
N GLU A 23 -11.76 8.53 -8.21
CA GLU A 23 -11.04 9.48 -9.06
C GLU A 23 -9.64 9.84 -8.55
N PRO A 24 -9.43 10.13 -7.24
CA PRO A 24 -8.10 10.33 -6.69
C PRO A 24 -7.15 9.18 -7.00
N LEU A 25 -7.58 7.93 -6.77
CA LEU A 25 -6.73 6.77 -6.99
C LEU A 25 -6.44 6.54 -8.48
N LEU A 26 -7.41 6.79 -9.38
CA LEU A 26 -7.15 6.73 -10.82
C LEU A 26 -6.05 7.74 -11.23
N ARG A 27 -6.06 8.96 -10.68
CA ARG A 27 -5.00 9.96 -10.95
C ARG A 27 -3.66 9.54 -10.36
N VAL A 28 -3.64 9.00 -9.14
CA VAL A 28 -2.42 8.53 -8.47
C VAL A 28 -1.76 7.38 -9.23
N PHE A 29 -2.52 6.32 -9.51
CA PHE A 29 -2.00 5.16 -10.21
C PHE A 29 -1.73 5.44 -11.69
N GLY A 30 -2.42 6.42 -12.30
CA GLY A 30 -2.07 6.94 -13.62
C GLY A 30 -0.66 7.53 -13.65
N LYS A 31 -0.33 8.41 -12.69
CA LYS A 31 1.03 8.96 -12.53
C LYS A 31 2.07 7.88 -12.24
N ALA A 32 1.74 6.91 -11.39
CA ALA A 32 2.61 5.79 -11.10
C ALA A 32 2.89 4.94 -12.36
N PHE A 33 1.86 4.72 -13.18
CA PHE A 33 1.98 3.99 -14.45
C PHE A 33 2.87 4.73 -15.46
N GLU A 34 2.69 6.04 -15.63
CA GLU A 34 3.52 6.88 -16.50
C GLU A 34 4.99 6.86 -16.07
N ALA A 35 5.25 6.93 -14.76
CA ALA A 35 6.58 6.85 -14.18
C ALA A 35 7.17 5.42 -14.14
N ARG A 36 6.40 4.41 -14.59
CA ARG A 36 6.77 2.99 -14.54
C ARG A 36 7.14 2.50 -13.14
N PHE A 37 6.50 3.03 -12.11
CA PHE A 37 6.65 2.52 -10.75
C PHE A 37 6.15 1.07 -10.70
N PRO A 38 6.97 0.09 -10.29
CA PRO A 38 6.58 -1.31 -10.33
C PRO A 38 5.65 -1.64 -9.16
N ILE A 39 4.55 -2.31 -9.48
CA ILE A 39 3.62 -2.89 -8.52
C ILE A 39 3.67 -4.40 -8.72
N ARG A 40 3.84 -5.17 -7.65
CA ARG A 40 4.01 -6.62 -7.79
C ARG A 40 2.71 -7.27 -8.21
N ARG A 41 1.63 -6.96 -7.48
CA ARG A 41 0.28 -7.45 -7.72
C ARG A 41 -0.73 -6.45 -7.20
N MET A 42 -1.94 -6.51 -7.74
CA MET A 42 -3.07 -5.70 -7.31
C MET A 42 -4.36 -6.50 -7.50
N ARG A 43 -4.77 -7.21 -6.45
CA ARG A 43 -5.97 -8.05 -6.43
C ARG A 43 -6.87 -7.65 -5.27
N VAL A 44 -8.17 -7.79 -5.47
CA VAL A 44 -9.16 -7.56 -4.42
C VAL A 44 -8.97 -8.54 -3.26
N MET A 45 -9.22 -8.09 -2.03
CA MET A 45 -9.01 -8.89 -0.82
C MET A 45 -9.90 -10.15 -0.74
N ALA A 46 -10.98 -10.20 -1.52
CA ALA A 46 -11.79 -11.42 -1.68
C ALA A 46 -10.97 -12.62 -2.24
N ALA A 47 -9.94 -12.37 -3.05
CA ALA A 47 -9.02 -13.42 -3.51
C ALA A 47 -8.19 -14.03 -2.36
N TYR A 48 -8.09 -13.31 -1.25
CA TYR A 48 -7.41 -13.74 -0.03
C TYR A 48 -8.38 -14.21 1.05
N GLY A 49 -9.69 -14.21 0.80
CA GLY A 49 -10.70 -14.48 1.82
C GLY A 49 -10.73 -13.41 2.93
N GLY A 50 -10.21 -12.20 2.66
CA GLY A 50 -10.05 -11.14 3.65
C GLY A 50 -8.82 -11.27 4.56
N ASP A 51 -8.03 -12.35 4.42
CA ASP A 51 -6.82 -12.58 5.20
C ASP A 51 -5.71 -11.59 4.80
N ASP A 52 -5.45 -10.65 5.71
CA ASP A 52 -4.50 -9.55 5.50
C ASP A 52 -3.05 -10.03 5.54
N ASP A 53 -2.71 -10.90 6.48
CA ASP A 53 -1.36 -11.44 6.62
C ASP A 53 -0.97 -12.23 5.37
N ARG A 54 -1.91 -13.02 4.83
CA ARG A 54 -1.71 -13.75 3.58
C ARG A 54 -1.54 -12.81 2.39
N ALA A 55 -2.31 -11.72 2.32
CA ALA A 55 -2.21 -10.76 1.22
C ALA A 55 -0.90 -9.96 1.28
N MET A 56 -0.49 -9.51 2.47
CA MET A 56 0.77 -8.81 2.68
C MET A 56 1.96 -9.71 2.35
N ALA A 57 1.99 -10.94 2.87
CA ALA A 57 3.09 -11.88 2.60
C ALA A 57 3.20 -12.24 1.10
N ASP A 58 2.09 -12.17 0.37
CA ASP A 58 2.02 -12.36 -1.08
C ASP A 58 2.26 -11.07 -1.89
N ASP A 59 2.61 -9.99 -1.20
CA ASP A 59 2.96 -8.68 -1.75
C ASP A 59 1.85 -8.05 -2.62
N ASN A 60 0.62 -8.16 -2.13
CA ASN A 60 -0.56 -7.67 -2.82
C ASN A 60 -0.84 -6.20 -2.47
N THR A 61 -0.79 -5.33 -3.48
CA THR A 61 -1.36 -3.97 -3.35
C THR A 61 -2.87 -4.08 -3.19
N SER A 62 -3.40 -3.53 -2.10
CA SER A 62 -4.81 -3.70 -1.73
C SER A 62 -5.41 -2.44 -1.14
N ALA A 63 -6.74 -2.38 -1.13
CA ALA A 63 -7.52 -1.25 -0.61
C ALA A 63 -8.55 -1.77 0.40
N PHE A 64 -9.84 -1.77 0.07
CA PHE A 64 -10.87 -2.18 1.01
C PHE A 64 -10.63 -3.58 1.62
N ASN A 65 -10.57 -3.62 2.95
CA ASN A 65 -10.61 -4.84 3.77
C ASN A 65 -11.28 -4.52 5.11
N CYS A 66 -12.44 -5.12 5.38
CA CYS A 66 -13.17 -4.90 6.63
C CYS A 66 -12.52 -5.68 7.78
N ARG A 67 -11.54 -5.05 8.46
CA ARG A 67 -10.77 -5.67 9.54
C ARG A 67 -10.31 -4.67 10.61
N GLN A 68 -9.74 -5.21 11.69
CA GLN A 68 -8.93 -4.46 12.65
C GLN A 68 -7.54 -4.18 12.07
N VAL A 69 -6.80 -3.25 12.68
CA VAL A 69 -5.40 -3.01 12.33
C VAL A 69 -4.57 -4.24 12.68
N THR A 70 -3.65 -4.61 11.80
CA THR A 70 -2.79 -5.79 11.99
C THR A 70 -1.83 -5.50 13.15
N GLY A 71 -1.71 -6.40 14.13
CA GLY A 71 -0.93 -6.14 15.34
C GLY A 71 -1.56 -5.15 16.34
N ASP A 72 -2.73 -4.58 16.06
CA ASP A 72 -3.47 -3.69 16.99
C ASP A 72 -5.00 -3.96 16.93
N PRO A 73 -5.49 -4.98 17.66
CA PRO A 73 -6.90 -5.39 17.61
C PRO A 73 -7.86 -4.38 18.26
N GLY A 74 -7.35 -3.37 18.98
CA GLY A 74 -8.17 -2.32 19.59
C GLY A 74 -8.67 -1.28 18.58
N ARG A 75 -8.10 -1.25 17.36
CA ARG A 75 -8.31 -0.19 16.37
C ARG A 75 -8.89 -0.74 15.08
N ARG A 76 -9.93 -0.09 14.55
CA ARG A 76 -10.47 -0.40 13.23
C ARG A 76 -9.56 0.17 12.15
N SER A 77 -9.21 -0.65 11.16
CA SER A 77 -8.38 -0.21 10.04
C SER A 77 -9.14 0.76 9.11
N ARG A 78 -8.44 1.73 8.52
CA ARG A 78 -9.01 2.59 7.47
C ARG A 78 -9.39 1.84 6.20
N HIS A 79 -8.75 0.71 5.96
CA HIS A 79 -9.16 -0.21 4.90
C HIS A 79 -10.63 -0.65 5.06
N ALA A 80 -11.21 -0.62 6.27
CA ALA A 80 -12.61 -0.93 6.48
C ALA A 80 -13.58 0.16 5.96
N TRP A 81 -13.09 1.37 5.67
CA TRP A 81 -13.87 2.49 5.12
C TRP A 81 -13.65 2.67 3.61
N GLY A 82 -12.69 1.95 3.02
CA GLY A 82 -12.42 1.98 1.57
C GLY A 82 -11.67 3.23 1.10
N ASP A 83 -11.05 3.98 2.01
CA ASP A 83 -10.32 5.23 1.77
C ASP A 83 -8.83 5.11 2.17
N ALA A 84 -8.31 3.89 2.09
CA ALA A 84 -6.90 3.56 2.27
C ALA A 84 -6.43 2.56 1.22
N VAL A 85 -5.13 2.60 0.94
CA VAL A 85 -4.41 1.72 0.01
C VAL A 85 -3.06 1.37 0.61
N ASP A 86 -2.73 0.07 0.58
CA ASP A 86 -1.41 -0.47 0.90
C ASP A 86 -0.73 -0.91 -0.39
N ILE A 87 0.52 -0.49 -0.64
CA ILE A 87 1.25 -0.73 -1.89
C ILE A 87 2.52 -1.55 -1.64
N ASN A 88 2.64 -2.68 -2.34
CA ASN A 88 3.77 -3.60 -2.27
C ASN A 88 4.24 -3.86 -0.81
N PRO A 89 3.42 -4.52 0.03
CA PRO A 89 3.72 -4.75 1.44
C PRO A 89 5.11 -5.32 1.75
N VAL A 90 5.68 -6.15 0.86
CA VAL A 90 7.03 -6.72 1.08
C VAL A 90 8.11 -5.66 0.86
N GLU A 91 8.00 -4.83 -0.19
CA GLU A 91 8.93 -3.72 -0.41
C GLU A 91 8.71 -2.55 0.56
N ASN A 92 7.53 -2.44 1.16
CA ASN A 92 7.12 -1.32 2.02
C ASN A 92 6.49 -1.84 3.32
N PRO A 93 7.27 -2.50 4.19
CA PRO A 93 6.73 -3.14 5.38
C PRO A 93 6.16 -2.13 6.38
N TYR A 94 5.20 -2.61 7.16
CA TYR A 94 4.61 -1.94 8.31
C TYR A 94 5.31 -2.38 9.61
N VAL A 95 5.59 -1.43 10.50
CA VAL A 95 6.06 -1.69 11.86
C VAL A 95 4.93 -1.36 12.84
N ASP A 96 4.46 -2.35 13.59
CA ASP A 96 3.37 -2.15 14.54
C ASP A 96 3.82 -1.49 15.85
N ILE A 97 2.86 -1.23 16.74
CA ILE A 97 3.10 -0.57 18.02
C ILE A 97 4.01 -1.36 18.97
N HIS A 98 4.20 -2.66 18.71
CA HIS A 98 5.08 -3.55 19.45
C HIS A 98 6.46 -3.70 18.79
N GLY A 99 6.69 -3.04 17.65
CA GLY A 99 7.91 -3.17 16.85
C GLY A 99 7.95 -4.43 15.99
N THR A 100 6.83 -5.15 15.84
CA THR A 100 6.75 -6.30 14.95
C THR A 100 6.58 -5.83 13.50
N ILE A 101 7.22 -6.55 12.59
CA ILE A 101 7.32 -6.18 11.18
C ILE A 101 6.35 -7.04 10.37
N HIS A 102 5.52 -6.37 9.58
CA HIS A 102 4.50 -6.99 8.75
C HIS A 102 4.68 -6.58 7.28
N PRO A 103 4.71 -7.54 6.33
CA PRO A 103 4.84 -8.97 6.55
C PRO A 103 6.27 -9.33 6.98
N ALA A 104 6.46 -10.49 7.63
CA ALA A 104 7.78 -10.90 8.12
C ALA A 104 8.84 -11.04 7.01
N ASN A 105 8.43 -11.41 5.79
CA ASN A 105 9.30 -11.47 4.61
C ASN A 105 9.69 -10.08 4.05
N GLY A 106 9.08 -8.99 4.53
CA GLY A 106 9.47 -7.61 4.20
C GLY A 106 10.61 -7.05 5.07
N ARG A 107 11.10 -7.79 6.07
CA ARG A 107 12.10 -7.30 7.05
C ARG A 107 13.36 -6.68 6.42
N SER A 108 13.85 -7.25 5.32
CA SER A 108 15.04 -6.73 4.61
C SER A 108 14.80 -5.41 3.88
N HIS A 109 13.57 -4.92 3.81
CA HIS A 109 13.16 -3.64 3.21
C HIS A 109 12.95 -2.52 4.24
N LEU A 110 13.16 -2.81 5.54
CA LEU A 110 13.31 -1.76 6.56
C LEU A 110 14.59 -0.96 6.37
N ASP A 111 15.66 -1.63 5.95
CA ASP A 111 16.81 -0.92 5.41
C ASP A 111 16.42 -0.40 4.03
N ARG A 112 16.29 0.92 3.93
CA ARG A 112 15.86 1.62 2.72
C ARG A 112 17.02 1.87 1.76
N GLU A 113 18.23 1.39 2.08
CA GLU A 113 19.44 1.52 1.27
C GLU A 113 20.04 0.15 0.86
N PRO A 114 20.62 0.02 -0.35
CA PRO A 114 20.45 0.94 -1.47
C PRO A 114 18.99 0.95 -1.94
N ASP A 115 18.60 2.01 -2.67
CA ASP A 115 17.27 2.08 -3.25
C ASP A 115 16.96 0.86 -4.16
N ARG A 116 15.75 0.31 -4.01
CA ARG A 116 15.27 -0.89 -4.73
C ARG A 116 13.97 -0.56 -5.47
N PRO A 117 13.72 -1.18 -6.63
CA PRO A 117 12.44 -1.00 -7.32
C PRO A 117 11.24 -1.27 -6.41
N GLY A 118 10.19 -0.44 -6.49
CA GLY A 118 8.97 -0.59 -5.69
C GLY A 118 9.04 -0.06 -4.26
N THR A 119 10.21 0.41 -3.83
CA THR A 119 10.43 1.11 -2.56
C THR A 119 9.81 2.51 -2.61
N ILE A 120 9.01 2.86 -1.60
CA ILE A 120 8.34 4.16 -1.46
C ILE A 120 9.12 5.05 -0.50
N HIS A 121 9.59 6.18 -0.99
CA HIS A 121 10.27 7.23 -0.24
C HIS A 121 9.41 8.49 -0.15
N ALA A 122 9.84 9.45 0.67
CA ALA A 122 9.12 10.71 0.87
C ALA A 122 8.98 11.55 -0.41
N ASP A 123 9.86 11.34 -1.39
CA ASP A 123 9.96 12.01 -2.68
C ASP A 123 9.55 11.12 -3.87
N SER A 124 9.14 9.87 -3.63
CA SER A 124 8.64 8.98 -4.69
C SER A 124 7.41 9.56 -5.42
N VAL A 125 7.22 9.09 -6.66
CA VAL A 125 6.07 9.48 -7.49
C VAL A 125 4.73 9.21 -6.79
N LEU A 126 4.60 8.08 -6.09
CA LEU A 126 3.40 7.74 -5.32
C LEU A 126 3.16 8.75 -4.21
N THR A 127 4.15 9.00 -3.35
CA THR A 127 4.04 9.95 -2.25
C THR A 127 3.68 11.36 -2.72
N SER A 128 4.28 11.81 -3.83
CA SER A 128 3.96 13.10 -4.44
C SER A 128 2.55 13.13 -5.05
N ALA A 129 2.11 12.05 -5.68
CA ALA A 129 0.79 11.94 -6.29
C ALA A 129 -0.32 11.88 -5.23
N PHE A 130 -0.17 11.04 -4.20
CA PHE A 130 -1.12 10.96 -3.09
C PHE A 130 -1.25 12.30 -2.36
N ARG A 131 -0.11 12.96 -2.07
CA ARG A 131 -0.12 14.29 -1.44
C ARG A 131 -0.87 15.32 -2.27
N ALA A 132 -0.80 15.25 -3.60
CA ALA A 132 -1.53 16.17 -4.48
C ALA A 132 -3.06 15.97 -4.42
N GLU A 133 -3.51 14.77 -4.04
CA GLU A 133 -4.93 14.46 -3.79
C GLU A 133 -5.34 14.68 -2.32
N GLY A 134 -4.44 15.20 -1.48
CA GLY A 134 -4.69 15.44 -0.05
C GLY A 134 -4.54 14.21 0.84
N TRP A 135 -3.99 13.10 0.33
CA TRP A 135 -3.79 11.87 1.10
C TRP A 135 -2.46 11.91 1.85
N TYR A 136 -2.42 11.16 2.95
CA TYR A 136 -1.29 11.06 3.85
C TYR A 136 -0.54 9.74 3.63
N TRP A 137 0.74 9.72 4.01
CA TRP A 137 1.59 8.54 3.91
C TRP A 137 2.06 8.09 5.30
N GLY A 138 1.80 6.82 5.63
CA GLY A 138 2.13 6.22 6.93
C GLY A 138 3.63 6.06 7.20
N GLY A 139 4.48 6.16 6.18
CA GLY A 139 5.94 6.10 6.33
C GLY A 139 6.53 7.25 7.16
N ARG A 140 5.74 8.26 7.53
CA ARG A 140 6.14 9.38 8.39
C ARG A 140 5.83 9.18 9.88
N TRP A 141 5.12 8.10 10.24
CA TRP A 141 4.77 7.81 11.63
C TRP A 141 5.98 7.33 12.43
N SER A 142 5.89 7.39 13.76
CA SER A 142 6.97 6.93 14.66
C SER A 142 7.25 5.44 14.52
N ASN A 143 6.20 4.64 14.37
CA ASN A 143 6.27 3.27 13.89
C ASN A 143 5.81 3.32 12.43
N PRO A 144 6.73 3.23 11.46
CA PRO A 144 6.42 3.54 10.08
C PRO A 144 5.50 2.48 9.47
N ASP A 145 4.53 2.94 8.69
CA ASP A 145 3.73 2.12 7.81
C ASP A 145 4.02 2.51 6.36
N TYR A 146 5.07 1.92 5.78
CA TYR A 146 5.58 2.38 4.47
C TYR A 146 4.63 2.06 3.32
N GLN A 147 3.83 0.99 3.43
CA GLN A 147 2.84 0.60 2.42
C GLN A 147 1.65 1.56 2.39
N HIS A 148 1.34 2.20 3.51
CA HIS A 148 0.02 2.77 3.76
C HIS A 148 -0.17 4.21 3.30
N PHE A 149 -1.27 4.44 2.58
CA PHE A 149 -1.81 5.75 2.25
C PHE A 149 -3.28 5.83 2.62
N SER A 150 -3.71 6.93 3.25
CA SER A 150 -5.12 7.14 3.60
C SER A 150 -5.55 8.60 3.48
N ALA A 151 -6.86 8.80 3.31
CA ALA A 151 -7.43 10.13 3.08
C ALA A 151 -7.42 11.05 4.32
N ASP A 152 -7.41 10.52 5.56
CA ASP A 152 -7.38 11.35 6.78
C ASP A 152 -6.08 11.25 7.59
N GLY A 153 -5.15 10.36 7.21
CA GLY A 153 -3.85 10.20 7.86
C GLY A 153 -3.85 9.43 9.18
N ALA A 154 -4.94 8.73 9.52
CA ALA A 154 -5.02 7.77 10.63
C ALA A 154 -4.92 6.31 10.19
#